data_AF-A0AAU9TXS1-F1
#
_entry.id   AF-A0AAU9TXS1-F1
#
_cell.length_a   1.000
_cell.length_b   1.000
_cell.length_c   1.000
_cell.angle_alpha   90.00
_cell.angle_beta   90.00
_cell.angle_gamma   90.00
#
_symmetry.space_group_name_H-M   'P 1'
#
loop_
_entity.id
_entity.type
_entity.pdbx_description
1 polymer ?
#
loop_
_entity_poly.entity_id
_entity_poly.type
_entity_poly.pdbx_seq_one_letter_code
_entity_poly.pdbx_strand_id
1 'polypeptide(L)'
;MDGKTTKMPKVAKVKNKAPAEIQITAEQLLREAKERDLEILPPPPKQKISDPEELRDYQHRKRKAFEDNIRKNRLVIGNWLKYAQWEESQKQVQRARSIYERALDVDHRNVTLWLKYTEMEMRNRQVNHARNLWDRAVTILPRVSQFWYKYTYMEEMLENVAGARQV
;
A
#
# COMPACT_ATOMS: atom_id res chain seq x y z
N MET A 1 5.26 -71.12 18.95
CA MET A 1 5.45 -70.46 20.25
C MET A 1 5.15 -68.99 20.01
N ASP A 2 3.88 -68.58 19.97
CA ASP A 2 3.54 -67.18 19.70
C ASP A 2 2.40 -66.75 20.62
N GLY A 3 2.80 -66.25 21.79
CA GLY A 3 1.90 -65.71 22.79
C GLY A 3 1.33 -64.37 22.33
N LYS A 4 0.03 -64.33 22.04
CA LYS A 4 -0.70 -63.07 21.85
C LYS A 4 -0.66 -62.29 23.16
N THR A 5 0.05 -61.17 23.18
CA THR A 5 0.05 -60.23 24.31
C THR A 5 -1.30 -59.53 24.38
N THR A 6 -2.14 -59.96 25.31
CA THR A 6 -3.43 -59.33 25.63
C THR A 6 -3.17 -57.91 26.14
N LYS A 7 -3.41 -56.89 25.30
CA LYS A 7 -3.37 -55.49 25.75
C LYS A 7 -4.48 -55.28 26.78
N MET A 8 -4.11 -55.18 28.05
CA MET A 8 -5.05 -54.88 29.13
C MET A 8 -5.75 -53.53 28.87
N PRO A 9 -7.07 -53.41 29.12
CA PRO A 9 -7.79 -52.15 28.94
C PRO A 9 -7.22 -51.10 29.90
N LYS A 10 -6.89 -49.91 29.37
CA LYS A 10 -6.41 -48.78 30.19
C LYS A 10 -7.49 -48.40 31.20
N VAL A 11 -7.30 -48.75 32.47
CA VAL A 11 -8.17 -48.33 33.59
C VAL A 11 -8.19 -46.80 33.63
N ALA A 12 -9.38 -46.19 33.58
CA ALA A 12 -9.53 -44.75 33.61
C ALA A 12 -8.99 -44.21 34.94
N LYS A 13 -7.94 -43.37 34.89
CA LYS A 13 -7.40 -42.70 36.08
C LYS A 13 -8.47 -41.81 36.71
N VAL A 14 -8.72 -42.00 38.00
CA VAL A 14 -9.59 -41.12 38.80
C VAL A 14 -8.98 -39.71 38.78
N LYS A 15 -9.75 -38.71 38.30
CA LYS A 15 -9.30 -37.32 38.23
C LYS A 15 -9.49 -36.64 39.58
N ASN A 16 -8.47 -35.91 40.04
CA ASN A 16 -8.57 -35.06 41.22
C ASN A 16 -9.51 -33.87 40.93
N LYS A 17 -10.45 -33.58 41.83
CA LYS A 17 -11.43 -32.48 41.74
C LYS A 17 -11.17 -31.34 42.75
N ALA A 18 -10.00 -31.32 43.37
CA ALA A 18 -9.56 -30.21 44.21
C ALA A 18 -9.55 -28.89 43.40
N PRO A 19 -9.81 -27.74 44.05
CA PRO A 19 -9.75 -26.45 43.37
C PRO A 19 -8.34 -26.19 42.84
N ALA A 20 -8.26 -25.67 41.61
CA ALA A 20 -6.98 -25.29 41.00
C ALA A 20 -6.42 -24.02 41.65
N GLU A 21 -5.10 -23.97 41.87
CA GLU A 21 -4.42 -22.79 42.44
C GLU A 21 -4.48 -21.58 41.50
N ILE A 22 -4.38 -21.81 40.19
CA ILE A 22 -4.47 -20.78 39.16
C ILE A 22 -5.77 -20.98 38.39
N GLN A 23 -6.64 -19.97 38.45
CA GLN A 23 -7.87 -19.95 37.67
C GLN A 23 -7.57 -19.46 36.25
N ILE A 24 -8.08 -20.18 35.26
CA ILE A 24 -7.95 -19.77 33.86
C ILE A 24 -8.73 -18.47 33.68
N THR A 25 -8.02 -17.40 33.32
CA THR A 25 -8.63 -16.10 33.06
C THR A 25 -8.95 -15.93 31.58
N ALA A 26 -9.88 -15.03 31.26
CA ALA A 26 -10.15 -14.65 29.88
C ALA A 26 -8.90 -14.08 29.18
N GLU A 27 -8.05 -13.35 29.91
CA GLU A 27 -6.79 -12.83 29.38
C GLU A 27 -5.84 -13.94 28.94
N GLN A 28 -5.70 -14.99 29.77
CA GLN A 28 -4.81 -16.11 29.45
C GLN A 28 -5.26 -16.83 28.17
N LEU A 29 -6.58 -17.04 28.01
CA LEU A 29 -7.15 -17.65 26.80
C LEU A 29 -6.89 -16.78 25.56
N LEU A 30 -7.07 -15.47 25.67
CA LEU A 30 -6.84 -14.54 24.56
C LEU A 30 -5.36 -14.42 24.19
N ARG A 31 -4.47 -14.44 25.18
CA ARG A 31 -3.01 -14.41 24.97
C ARG A 31 -2.53 -15.66 24.24
N GLU A 32 -2.93 -16.84 24.72
CA GLU A 32 -2.55 -18.11 24.08
C GLU A 32 -3.17 -18.24 22.68
N ALA A 33 -4.40 -17.78 22.48
CA ALA A 33 -5.03 -17.73 21.15
C ALA A 33 -4.24 -16.83 20.19
N LYS A 34 -3.77 -15.67 20.64
CA LYS A 34 -2.93 -14.78 19.85
C LYS A 34 -1.57 -15.40 19.53
N GLU A 35 -0.89 -15.97 20.52
CA GLU A 35 0.45 -16.58 20.35
C GLU A 35 0.47 -17.77 19.39
N ARG A 36 -0.67 -18.42 19.16
CA ARG A 36 -0.76 -19.50 18.17
C ARG A 36 -0.62 -19.01 16.73
N ASP A 37 -0.83 -17.72 16.45
CA ASP A 37 -0.60 -17.08 15.15
C ASP A 37 -1.14 -17.87 13.94
N LEU A 38 -2.25 -18.60 14.11
CA LEU A 38 -2.73 -19.61 13.15
C LEU A 38 -3.07 -19.05 11.76
N GLU A 39 -3.38 -17.75 11.69
CA GLU A 39 -3.76 -17.05 10.47
C GLU A 39 -2.59 -16.27 9.83
N ILE A 40 -1.45 -16.16 10.51
CA ILE A 40 -0.30 -15.42 9.99
C ILE A 40 0.38 -16.28 8.93
N LEU A 41 0.22 -15.89 7.68
CA LEU A 41 0.95 -16.50 6.58
C LEU A 41 2.45 -16.17 6.73
N PRO A 42 3.34 -17.17 6.57
CA PRO A 42 4.77 -16.91 6.58
C PRO A 42 5.12 -15.93 5.44
N PRO A 43 6.07 -15.00 5.66
CA PRO A 43 6.47 -14.09 4.61
C PRO A 43 7.08 -14.85 3.42
N PRO A 44 6.90 -14.33 2.19
CA PRO A 44 7.51 -14.96 1.01
C PRO A 44 9.04 -14.98 1.13
N PRO A 45 9.71 -16.00 0.57
CA PRO A 45 11.17 -16.10 0.62
C PRO A 45 11.82 -14.92 -0.12
N LYS A 46 12.96 -14.44 0.40
CA LYS A 46 13.72 -13.34 -0.20
C LYS A 46 14.39 -13.82 -1.50
N GLN A 47 13.80 -13.51 -2.65
CA GLN A 47 14.39 -13.77 -3.97
C GLN A 47 15.29 -12.60 -4.38
N LYS A 48 16.53 -12.90 -4.80
CA LYS A 48 17.40 -11.93 -5.47
C LYS A 48 17.05 -11.94 -6.95
N ILE A 49 16.92 -10.75 -7.55
CA ILE A 49 16.67 -10.61 -8.99
C ILE A 49 18.03 -10.38 -9.64
N SER A 50 18.52 -11.34 -10.43
CA SER A 50 19.81 -11.23 -11.13
C SER A 50 19.64 -10.67 -12.53
N ASP A 51 18.61 -11.14 -13.24
CA ASP A 51 18.52 -10.95 -14.69
C ASP A 51 17.44 -9.93 -15.10
N PRO A 52 17.64 -9.20 -16.22
CA PRO A 52 16.63 -8.27 -16.73
C PRO A 52 15.28 -8.94 -17.05
N GLU A 53 15.30 -10.22 -17.43
CA GLU A 53 14.08 -11.00 -17.69
C GLU A 53 13.32 -11.28 -16.40
N GLU A 54 14.01 -11.70 -15.33
CA GLU A 54 13.41 -11.88 -14.01
C GLU A 54 12.82 -10.56 -13.47
N LEU A 55 13.50 -9.43 -13.70
CA LEU A 55 12.99 -8.12 -13.34
C LEU A 55 11.69 -7.79 -14.08
N ARG A 56 11.61 -8.10 -15.38
CA ARG A 56 10.41 -7.91 -16.20
C ARG A 56 9.26 -8.77 -15.70
N ASP A 57 9.52 -10.02 -15.34
CA ASP A 57 8.51 -10.92 -14.79
C ASP A 57 8.02 -10.47 -13.41
N TYR A 58 8.92 -10.00 -12.55
CA TYR A 58 8.56 -9.38 -11.29
C TYR A 58 7.67 -8.15 -11.51
N GLN A 59 8.06 -7.25 -12.43
CA GLN A 59 7.27 -6.08 -12.77
C GLN A 59 5.91 -6.46 -13.34
N HIS A 60 5.85 -7.46 -14.23
CA HIS A 60 4.60 -7.92 -14.83
C HIS A 60 3.65 -8.49 -13.77
N ARG A 61 4.14 -9.35 -12.87
CA ARG A 61 3.35 -9.90 -11.75
C ARG A 61 2.82 -8.79 -10.84
N LYS A 62 3.66 -7.82 -10.47
CA LYS A 62 3.26 -6.68 -9.64
C LYS A 62 2.21 -5.80 -10.32
N ARG A 63 2.42 -5.45 -11.60
CA ARG A 63 1.46 -4.66 -12.40
C ARG A 63 0.12 -5.36 -12.49
N LYS A 64 0.11 -6.65 -12.82
CA LYS A 64 -1.11 -7.45 -12.87
C LYS A 64 -1.86 -7.40 -11.54
N ALA A 65 -1.17 -7.57 -10.41
CA ALA A 65 -1.80 -7.49 -9.09
C ALA A 65 -2.41 -6.10 -8.79
N PHE A 66 -1.74 -5.01 -9.16
CA PHE A 66 -2.29 -3.66 -9.02
C PHE A 66 -3.50 -3.41 -9.93
N GLU A 67 -3.40 -3.79 -11.20
CA GLU A 67 -4.50 -3.64 -12.17
C GLU A 67 -5.71 -4.49 -11.78
N ASP A 68 -5.49 -5.72 -11.28
CA ASP A 68 -6.58 -6.57 -10.78
C ASP A 68 -7.23 -5.97 -9.53
N ASN A 69 -6.46 -5.34 -8.64
CA ASN A 69 -7.01 -4.64 -7.47
C ASN A 69 -7.79 -3.38 -7.88
N ILE A 70 -7.29 -2.60 -8.84
CA ILE A 70 -8.01 -1.45 -9.41
C ILE A 70 -9.30 -1.90 -10.10
N ARG A 71 -9.27 -3.03 -10.84
CA ARG A 71 -10.45 -3.58 -11.50
C ARG A 71 -11.52 -3.99 -10.48
N LYS A 72 -11.12 -4.58 -9.36
CA LYS A 72 -12.03 -4.94 -8.26
C LYS A 72 -12.55 -3.71 -7.51
N ASN A 73 -11.68 -2.73 -7.25
CA ASN A 73 -11.95 -1.59 -6.37
C ASN A 73 -11.58 -0.27 -7.05
N ARG A 74 -12.31 0.10 -8.10
CA ARG A 74 -11.98 1.27 -8.94
C ARG A 74 -12.01 2.61 -8.20
N LEU A 75 -12.94 2.77 -7.25
CA LEU A 75 -13.15 4.03 -6.52
C LEU A 75 -12.15 4.25 -5.39
N VAL A 76 -11.40 3.22 -4.98
CA VAL A 76 -10.46 3.31 -3.87
C VAL A 76 -9.16 3.95 -4.37
N ILE A 77 -9.06 5.27 -4.26
CA ILE A 77 -7.91 6.07 -4.72
C ILE A 77 -6.59 5.62 -4.08
N GLY A 78 -6.63 5.06 -2.87
CA GLY A 78 -5.43 4.48 -2.23
C GLY A 78 -4.74 3.39 -3.06
N ASN A 79 -5.49 2.61 -3.86
CA ASN A 79 -4.91 1.60 -4.74
C ASN A 79 -4.16 2.23 -5.91
N TRP A 80 -4.72 3.29 -6.49
CA TRP A 80 -4.09 4.08 -7.56
C TRP A 80 -2.80 4.75 -7.08
N LEU A 81 -2.83 5.37 -5.89
CA LEU A 81 -1.65 6.02 -5.31
C LEU A 81 -0.52 5.03 -5.04
N LYS A 82 -0.83 3.85 -4.46
CA LYS A 82 0.16 2.79 -4.22
C LYS A 82 0.75 2.28 -5.54
N TYR A 83 -0.07 2.14 -6.58
CA TYR A 83 0.41 1.67 -7.87
C TYR A 83 1.33 2.72 -8.54
N ALA A 84 0.93 3.99 -8.55
CA ALA A 84 1.74 5.07 -9.12
C ALA A 84 3.07 5.25 -8.38
N GLN A 85 3.07 5.18 -7.04
CA GLN A 85 4.29 5.22 -6.23
C GLN A 85 5.22 4.03 -6.53
N TRP A 86 4.65 2.85 -6.79
CA TRP A 86 5.46 1.70 -7.17
C TRP A 86 6.10 1.88 -8.56
N GLU A 87 5.39 2.37 -9.57
CA GLU A 87 6.02 2.69 -10.89
C GLU A 87 7.07 3.80 -10.78
N GLU A 88 6.84 4.80 -9.91
CA GLU A 88 7.85 5.82 -9.59
C GLU A 88 9.12 5.19 -9.02
N SER A 89 9.00 4.22 -8.09
CA SER A 89 10.15 3.50 -7.53
C SER A 89 10.95 2.71 -8.58
N GLN A 90 10.29 2.32 -9.69
CA GLN A 90 10.92 1.65 -10.83
C GLN A 90 11.52 2.66 -11.84
N LYS A 91 11.51 3.96 -11.53
CA LYS A 91 11.87 5.08 -12.42
C LYS A 91 11.04 5.14 -13.72
N GLN A 92 9.86 4.53 -13.73
CA GLN A 92 8.94 4.50 -14.87
C GLN A 92 7.92 5.65 -14.78
N VAL A 93 8.43 6.89 -14.79
CA VAL A 93 7.64 8.11 -14.58
C VAL A 93 6.48 8.24 -15.58
N GLN A 94 6.71 7.86 -16.84
CA GLN A 94 5.68 7.95 -17.88
C GLN A 94 4.48 7.03 -17.59
N ARG A 95 4.72 5.85 -17.01
CA ARG A 95 3.64 4.95 -16.58
C ARG A 95 2.93 5.50 -15.34
N ALA A 96 3.68 6.05 -14.38
CA ALA A 96 3.11 6.71 -13.21
C ALA A 96 2.16 7.84 -13.63
N ARG A 97 2.54 8.68 -14.61
CA ARG A 97 1.66 9.71 -15.19
C ARG A 97 0.35 9.14 -15.73
N SER A 98 0.44 8.10 -16.55
CA SER A 98 -0.75 7.45 -17.10
C SER A 98 -1.68 6.92 -16.00
N ILE A 99 -1.13 6.41 -14.89
CA ILE A 99 -1.91 5.94 -13.74
C ILE A 99 -2.57 7.11 -13.01
N TYR A 100 -1.85 8.23 -12.81
CA TYR A 100 -2.42 9.43 -12.20
C TYR A 100 -3.54 10.05 -13.03
N GLU A 101 -3.34 10.18 -14.35
CA GLU A 101 -4.40 10.69 -15.25
C GLU A 101 -5.62 9.76 -15.24
N ARG A 102 -5.43 8.44 -15.32
CA ARG A 102 -6.53 7.47 -15.17
C ARG A 102 -7.23 7.57 -13.82
N ALA A 103 -6.50 7.89 -12.74
CA ALA A 103 -7.09 8.09 -11.42
C ALA A 103 -7.87 9.41 -11.36
N LEU A 104 -7.40 10.46 -12.04
CA LEU A 104 -8.10 11.74 -12.15
C LEU A 104 -9.39 11.59 -12.96
N ASP A 105 -9.40 10.75 -14.00
CA ASP A 105 -10.62 10.41 -14.74
C ASP A 105 -11.67 9.74 -13.84
N VAL A 106 -11.25 9.07 -12.77
CA VAL A 106 -12.15 8.43 -11.80
C VAL A 106 -12.63 9.43 -10.74
N ASP A 107 -11.71 10.18 -10.14
CA ASP A 107 -12.03 11.18 -9.11
C ASP A 107 -11.11 12.40 -9.22
N HIS A 108 -11.49 13.33 -10.10
CA HIS A 108 -10.79 14.60 -10.30
C HIS A 108 -10.98 15.59 -9.14
N ARG A 109 -11.89 15.32 -8.19
CA ARG A 109 -12.13 16.20 -7.03
C ARG A 109 -11.24 15.86 -5.85
N ASN A 110 -10.54 14.73 -5.92
CA ASN A 110 -9.67 14.26 -4.84
C ASN A 110 -8.41 15.13 -4.72
N VAL A 111 -8.34 15.94 -3.66
CA VAL A 111 -7.21 16.84 -3.40
C VAL A 111 -5.89 16.08 -3.28
N THR A 112 -5.87 14.95 -2.57
CA THR A 112 -4.66 14.15 -2.33
C THR A 112 -4.07 13.62 -3.63
N LEU A 113 -4.91 13.30 -4.61
CA LEU A 113 -4.45 12.80 -5.90
C LEU A 113 -3.63 13.85 -6.66
N TRP A 114 -4.15 15.07 -6.76
CA TRP A 114 -3.43 16.21 -7.35
C TRP A 114 -2.11 16.48 -6.63
N LEU A 115 -2.12 16.51 -5.29
CA LEU A 115 -0.90 16.73 -4.50
C LEU A 115 0.16 15.66 -4.74
N LYS A 116 -0.23 14.38 -4.75
CA LYS A 116 0.73 13.29 -4.96
C LYS A 116 1.26 13.28 -6.39
N TYR A 117 0.42 13.67 -7.35
CA TYR A 117 0.84 13.75 -8.74
C TYR A 117 1.84 14.91 -8.96
N THR A 118 1.56 16.11 -8.45
CA THR A 118 2.50 17.25 -8.53
C THR A 118 3.80 16.96 -7.77
N GLU A 119 3.72 16.37 -6.57
CA GLU A 119 4.89 15.97 -5.78
C GLU A 119 5.78 14.93 -6.51
N MET A 120 5.18 14.06 -7.31
CA MET A 120 5.92 13.08 -8.13
C MET A 120 6.67 13.77 -9.29
N GLU A 121 6.04 14.72 -10.00
CA GLU A 121 6.73 15.48 -11.06
C GLU A 121 7.86 16.36 -10.49
N MET A 122 7.63 17.00 -9.34
CA MET A 122 8.67 17.80 -8.66
C MET A 122 9.86 16.94 -8.23
N ARG A 123 9.64 15.76 -7.64
CA ARG A 123 10.72 14.83 -7.26
C ARG A 123 11.54 14.35 -8.46
N ASN A 124 10.90 14.20 -9.62
CA ASN A 124 11.55 13.81 -10.86
C ASN A 124 12.12 15.01 -11.66
N ARG A 125 12.13 16.22 -11.08
CA ARG A 125 12.63 17.47 -11.68
C ARG A 125 11.90 17.90 -12.96
N GLN A 126 10.65 17.51 -13.11
CA GLN A 126 9.83 17.81 -14.28
C GLN A 126 8.95 19.05 -14.04
N VAL A 127 9.61 20.21 -13.95
CA VAL A 127 8.97 21.48 -13.52
C VAL A 127 7.83 21.90 -14.43
N ASN A 128 8.01 21.83 -15.76
CA ASN A 128 6.97 22.25 -16.71
C ASN A 128 5.70 21.39 -16.61
N HIS A 129 5.86 20.08 -16.34
CA HIS A 129 4.72 19.20 -16.12
C HIS A 129 4.03 19.53 -14.79
N ALA A 130 4.80 19.84 -13.75
CA ALA A 130 4.25 20.26 -12.47
C ALA A 130 3.45 21.56 -12.58
N ARG A 131 3.94 22.56 -13.33
CA ARG A 131 3.21 23.81 -13.63
C ARG A 131 1.87 23.57 -14.31
N ASN A 132 1.89 22.84 -15.42
CA ASN A 132 0.66 22.50 -16.15
C ASN A 132 -0.35 21.77 -15.25
N LEU A 133 0.14 20.96 -14.32
CA LEU A 133 -0.69 20.24 -13.38
C LEU A 133 -1.27 21.15 -12.28
N TRP A 134 -0.48 22.10 -11.76
CA TRP A 134 -0.96 23.12 -10.83
C TRP A 134 -2.02 24.01 -11.47
N ASP A 135 -1.78 24.50 -12.69
CA ASP A 135 -2.74 25.31 -13.46
C ASP A 135 -4.07 24.57 -13.64
N ARG A 136 -4.02 23.28 -14.00
CA ARG A 136 -5.22 22.41 -14.07
C ARG A 136 -5.90 22.27 -12.72
N ALA A 137 -5.14 22.02 -11.65
CA ALA A 137 -5.68 21.80 -10.31
C ALA A 137 -6.42 23.04 -9.79
N VAL A 138 -5.83 24.24 -9.92
CA VAL A 138 -6.47 25.50 -9.49
C VAL A 138 -7.68 25.87 -10.36
N THR A 139 -7.66 25.51 -11.65
CA THR A 139 -8.79 25.74 -12.55
C THR A 139 -9.99 24.85 -12.19
N ILE A 140 -9.76 23.57 -11.89
CA ILE A 140 -10.84 22.61 -11.59
C ILE A 140 -11.34 22.80 -10.14
N LEU A 141 -10.45 23.11 -9.20
CA LEU A 141 -10.75 23.21 -7.77
C LEU A 141 -10.25 24.55 -7.18
N PRO A 142 -10.81 25.69 -7.60
CA PRO A 142 -10.32 27.01 -7.21
C PRO A 142 -10.48 27.31 -5.71
N ARG A 143 -11.43 26.64 -5.04
CA ARG A 143 -11.71 26.84 -3.61
C ARG A 143 -10.73 26.13 -2.69
N VAL A 144 -9.85 25.28 -3.22
CA VAL A 144 -8.87 24.53 -2.43
C VAL A 144 -7.62 25.39 -2.26
N SER A 145 -7.55 26.15 -1.15
CA SER A 145 -6.43 27.04 -0.83
C SER A 145 -5.07 26.34 -0.84
N GLN A 146 -5.03 25.06 -0.49
CA GLN A 146 -3.81 24.26 -0.45
C GLN A 146 -3.08 24.21 -1.81
N PHE A 147 -3.80 24.26 -2.93
CA PHE A 147 -3.18 24.26 -4.26
C PHE A 147 -2.47 25.58 -4.53
N TRP A 148 -3.13 26.70 -4.22
CA TRP A 148 -2.54 28.03 -4.36
C TRP A 148 -1.25 28.17 -3.54
N TYR A 149 -1.27 27.78 -2.26
CA TYR A 149 -0.08 27.84 -1.40
C TYR A 149 1.08 26.99 -1.92
N LYS A 150 0.81 25.78 -2.38
CA LYS A 150 1.88 24.91 -2.93
C LYS A 150 2.36 25.39 -4.29
N TYR A 151 1.50 26.00 -5.10
CA TYR A 151 1.87 26.51 -6.40
C TYR A 151 2.75 27.76 -6.29
N THR A 152 2.36 28.75 -5.48
CA THR A 152 3.18 29.95 -5.25
C THR A 152 4.51 29.60 -4.60
N TYR A 153 4.51 28.67 -3.63
CA TYR A 153 5.74 28.17 -3.02
C TYR A 153 6.66 27.48 -4.05
N MET A 154 6.10 26.72 -4.99
CA MET A 154 6.90 26.10 -6.06
C MET A 154 7.55 27.15 -6.95
N GLU A 155 6.81 28.17 -7.40
CA GLU A 155 7.38 29.23 -8.24
C GLU A 155 8.42 30.08 -7.48
N GLU A 156 8.22 30.31 -6.18
CA GLU A 156 9.19 30.99 -5.32
C GLU A 156 10.49 30.18 -5.17
N MET A 157 10.40 28.86 -4.94
CA MET A 157 11.56 27.97 -4.87
C MET A 157 12.32 27.86 -6.21
N LEU A 158 11.67 28.21 -7.32
CA LEU A 158 12.28 28.28 -8.65
C LEU A 158 12.76 29.71 -9.01
N GLU A 159 12.73 30.64 -8.05
CA GLU A 159 13.09 32.05 -8.19
C GLU A 159 12.26 32.81 -9.26
N ASN A 160 11.10 32.27 -9.65
CA ASN A 160 10.19 32.90 -10.60
C ASN A 160 9.20 33.82 -9.88
N VAL A 161 9.70 34.95 -9.40
CA VAL A 161 8.90 35.95 -8.66
C VAL A 161 7.77 36.52 -9.52
N ALA A 162 7.97 36.66 -10.83
CA ALA A 162 6.93 37.16 -11.73
C ALA A 162 5.77 36.18 -11.84
N GLY A 163 6.06 34.88 -12.01
CA GLY A 163 5.04 33.82 -12.04
C GLY A 163 4.30 33.71 -10.71
N ALA A 164 5.01 33.75 -9.58
CA ALA A 164 4.39 33.70 -8.26
C ALA A 164 3.42 34.87 -7.98
N ARG A 165 3.61 36.04 -8.60
CA ARG A 165 2.70 37.19 -8.50
C ARG A 165 1.48 37.09 -9.42
N GLN A 166 1.58 36.28 -10.48
CA GLN A 166 0.50 36.09 -11.44
C GLN A 166 -0.54 35.08 -10.95
N VAL A 167 -0.10 34.12 -10.14
CA VAL A 167 -0.92 33.14 -9.43
C VAL A 167 -1.63 33.80 -8.25
#